data_AF-A0A3N2Q4G7-F1
#
_entry.id   AF-A0A3N2Q4G7-F1
#
_cell.length_a   1.000
_cell.length_b   1.000
_cell.length_c   1.000
_cell.angle_alpha   90.00
_cell.angle_beta   90.00
_cell.angle_gamma   90.00
#
_symmetry.space_group_name_H-M   'P 1'
#
loop_
_entity.id
_entity.type
_entity.pdbx_description
1 polymer ?
#
loop_
_entity_poly.entity_id
_entity_poly.type
_entity_poly.pdbx_seq_one_letter_code
_entity_poly.pdbx_strand_id
1 'polypeptide(L)'
;MSDQANPVPSPNRIFLVLWRDDQNGEFVIVGVYSSIEDANIEARRMGEDLVNGVTQVPINETEPLRWDTAEGLSCWVEQHEIRGSQSAAM
;
A
#
# COMPACT_ATOMS: atom_id res chain seq x y z
N MET A 1 30.22 2.67 31.02
CA MET A 1 29.48 3.63 30.18
C MET A 1 29.08 2.87 28.94
N SER A 2 27.83 2.42 28.87
CA SER A 2 27.32 1.67 27.73
C SER A 2 26.79 2.68 26.71
N ASP A 3 27.40 2.72 25.53
CA ASP A 3 26.86 3.41 24.36
C ASP A 3 25.50 2.79 24.02
N GLN A 4 24.43 3.42 24.49
CA GLN A 4 23.08 3.12 24.07
C GLN A 4 22.95 3.69 22.66
N ALA A 5 23.27 2.87 21.65
CA ALA A 5 23.08 3.20 20.25
C ALA A 5 21.64 3.71 20.08
N ASN A 6 21.51 5.01 19.83
CA ASN A 6 20.24 5.64 19.55
C ASN A 6 19.67 4.94 18.32
N PRO A 7 18.49 4.31 18.37
CA PRO A 7 17.95 3.64 17.20
C PRO A 7 17.83 4.68 16.09
N VAL A 8 18.53 4.46 14.98
CA VAL A 8 18.39 5.28 13.77
C VAL A 8 16.90 5.26 13.44
N PRO A 9 16.22 6.42 13.35
CA PRO A 9 14.82 6.44 12.97
C PRO A 9 14.71 5.76 11.60
N SER A 10 14.01 4.63 11.55
CA SER A 10 13.59 4.02 10.30
C SER A 10 12.87 5.10 9.48
N PRO A 11 13.10 5.21 8.16
CA PRO A 11 12.33 6.15 7.35
C PRO A 11 10.83 5.90 7.59
N ASN A 12 10.10 6.93 8.01
CA ASN A 12 8.66 6.87 8.21
C ASN A 12 8.03 6.58 6.84
N ARG A 13 7.72 5.32 6.55
CA ARG A 13 7.09 4.90 5.30
C ARG A 13 5.62 4.64 5.56
N ILE A 14 4.80 4.98 4.57
CA ILE A 14 3.42 4.56 4.49
C ILE A 14 3.18 3.85 3.19
N PHE A 15 2.17 2.99 3.21
CA PHE A 15 1.73 2.21 2.08
C PHE A 15 0.28 2.57 1.79
N LEU A 16 0.02 3.05 0.58
CA LEU A 16 -1.33 3.39 0.13
C LEU A 16 -1.88 2.21 -0.66
N VAL A 17 -3.10 1.78 -0.36
CA VAL A 17 -3.85 0.89 -1.23
C VAL A 17 -4.73 1.75 -2.13
N LEU A 18 -4.56 1.58 -3.43
CA LEU A 18 -5.20 2.38 -4.46
C LEU A 18 -6.06 1.47 -5.32
N TRP A 19 -7.24 1.97 -5.69
CA TRP A 19 -8.16 1.29 -6.58
C TRP A 19 -8.55 2.21 -7.73
N ARG A 20 -8.69 1.63 -8.92
CA ARG A 20 -9.11 2.33 -10.12
C ARG A 20 -10.10 1.48 -10.92
N ASP A 21 -11.13 2.14 -11.43
CA ASP A 21 -12.04 1.60 -12.43
C ASP A 21 -11.97 2.44 -13.70
N ASP A 22 -11.35 1.88 -14.73
CA ASP A 22 -11.14 2.56 -16.01
C ASP A 22 -12.44 2.82 -16.77
N GLN A 23 -13.53 2.09 -16.49
CA GLN A 23 -14.82 2.31 -17.14
C GLN A 23 -15.53 3.54 -16.58
N ASN A 24 -15.41 3.76 -15.28
CA ASN A 24 -16.03 4.90 -14.58
C ASN A 24 -15.07 6.09 -14.41
N GLY A 25 -13.78 5.91 -14.73
CA GLY A 25 -12.74 6.91 -14.51
C GLY A 25 -12.52 7.21 -13.02
N GLU A 26 -12.89 6.28 -12.15
CA GLU A 26 -12.84 6.46 -10.70
C GLU A 26 -11.48 6.03 -10.16
N PHE A 27 -10.93 6.84 -9.25
CA PHE A 27 -9.66 6.58 -8.58
C PHE A 27 -9.84 6.85 -7.09
N VAL A 28 -9.53 5.86 -6.25
CA VAL A 28 -9.80 5.93 -4.81
C VAL A 28 -8.59 5.46 -4.02
N ILE A 29 -8.27 6.19 -2.94
CA ILE A 29 -7.40 5.68 -1.88
C ILE A 29 -8.27 4.86 -0.94
N VAL A 30 -8.05 3.55 -0.96
CA VAL A 30 -8.80 2.59 -0.14
C VAL A 30 -8.35 2.68 1.31
N GLY A 31 -7.03 2.78 1.54
CA GLY A 31 -6.47 2.80 2.87
C GLY A 31 -5.01 3.24 2.92
N VAL A 32 -4.57 3.58 4.12
CA VAL A 32 -3.19 3.97 4.43
C VAL A 32 -2.67 3.07 5.55
N TYR A 33 -1.52 2.46 5.33
CA TYR A 33 -0.95 1.44 6.22
C TYR A 33 0.49 1.80 6.59
N SER A 34 0.90 1.41 7.80
CA SER A 34 2.29 1.52 8.25
C SER A 34 3.16 0.33 7.84
N SER A 35 2.55 -0.75 7.35
CA SER A 35 3.22 -1.99 6.92
C SER A 35 2.83 -2.33 5.48
N ILE A 36 3.81 -2.82 4.71
CA ILE A 36 3.56 -3.34 3.36
C ILE A 36 2.74 -4.63 3.39
N GLU A 37 2.89 -5.44 4.45
CA GLU A 37 2.15 -6.67 4.64
C GLU A 37 0.65 -6.39 4.78
N ASP A 38 0.27 -5.45 5.65
CA ASP A 38 -1.12 -5.07 5.86
C ASP A 38 -1.75 -4.47 4.60
N ALA A 39 -0.99 -3.64 3.87
CA ALA A 39 -1.44 -3.08 2.60
C ALA A 39 -1.64 -4.17 1.53
N ASN A 40 -0.71 -5.12 1.42
CA ASN A 40 -0.81 -6.23 0.48
C ASN A 40 -1.96 -7.19 0.84
N ILE A 41 -2.22 -7.41 2.13
CA ILE A 41 -3.37 -8.19 2.60
C ILE A 41 -4.68 -7.51 2.16
N GLU A 42 -4.81 -6.19 2.34
CA GLU A 42 -6.01 -5.48 1.91
C GLU A 42 -6.18 -5.51 0.38
N ALA A 43 -5.11 -5.20 -0.36
CA ALA A 43 -5.15 -5.25 -1.81
C ALA A 43 -5.50 -6.66 -2.32
N ARG A 44 -5.04 -7.72 -1.66
CA ARG A 44 -5.43 -9.11 -1.95
C ARG A 44 -6.89 -9.37 -1.65
N ARG A 45 -7.36 -8.99 -0.46
CA ARG A 45 -8.77 -9.15 -0.05
C ARG A 45 -9.72 -8.51 -1.06
N MET A 46 -9.40 -7.31 -1.54
CA MET A 46 -10.22 -6.66 -2.57
C MET A 46 -10.29 -7.45 -3.88
N GLY A 47 -9.16 -8.04 -4.30
CA GLY A 47 -9.13 -8.89 -5.49
C GLY A 47 -9.93 -10.17 -5.30
N GLU A 48 -9.86 -10.79 -4.11
CA GLU A 48 -10.64 -11.98 -3.75
C GLU A 48 -12.14 -11.67 -3.65
N ASP A 49 -12.51 -10.52 -3.09
CA ASP A 49 -13.92 -10.08 -2.94
C ASP A 49 -14.57 -9.78 -4.29
N LEU A 50 -13.81 -9.25 -5.26
CA LEU A 50 -14.28 -8.99 -6.63
C LEU A 50 -14.44 -10.28 -7.45
N VAL A 51 -13.65 -11.31 -7.12
CA VAL A 51 -13.47 -12.49 -7.95
C VAL A 51 -13.84 -13.72 -7.14
N ASN A 52 -15.08 -14.18 -7.28
CA ASN A 52 -15.51 -15.55 -6.92
C ASN A 52 -14.81 -16.62 -7.80
N GLY A 53 -13.48 -16.59 -7.91
CA GLY A 53 -12.65 -17.59 -8.54
C GLY A 53 -11.69 -17.09 -9.63
N VAL A 54 -10.41 -17.43 -9.42
CA VAL A 54 -9.43 -17.82 -10.46
C VAL A 54 -8.51 -16.75 -11.06
N THR A 55 -8.31 -15.60 -10.41
CA THR A 55 -7.04 -14.86 -10.62
C THR A 55 -6.24 -14.95 -9.33
N GLN A 56 -5.21 -15.80 -9.31
CA GLN A 56 -4.32 -15.89 -8.15
C GLN A 56 -3.64 -14.54 -7.98
N VAL A 57 -4.11 -13.74 -7.02
CA VAL A 57 -3.42 -12.53 -6.61
C VAL A 57 -2.04 -12.96 -6.10
N PRO A 58 -0.94 -12.36 -6.60
CA PRO A 58 0.40 -12.74 -6.18
C PRO A 58 0.56 -12.77 -4.66
N ILE A 59 1.12 -13.87 -4.15
CA ILE A 59 1.54 -13.96 -2.75
C ILE A 59 2.95 -13.37 -2.68
N ASN A 60 3.02 -12.05 -2.67
CA ASN A 60 4.24 -11.33 -2.35
C ASN A 60 3.94 -10.42 -1.16
N GLU A 61 4.63 -10.63 -0.05
CA GLU A 61 4.44 -9.88 1.20
C GLU A 61 5.53 -8.81 1.38
N THR A 62 6.52 -8.79 0.50
CA THR A 62 7.72 -7.95 0.63
C THR A 62 7.84 -6.86 -0.41
N GLU A 63 7.09 -6.95 -1.51
CA GLU A 63 7.04 -5.94 -2.57
C GLU A 63 5.61 -5.42 -2.76
N PRO A 64 5.43 -4.17 -3.21
CA PRO A 64 4.10 -3.60 -3.37
C PRO A 64 3.27 -4.42 -4.35
N LEU A 65 2.13 -4.94 -3.88
CA LEU A 65 1.24 -5.76 -4.68
C LEU A 65 0.55 -4.92 -5.76
N ARG A 66 0.36 -5.50 -6.93
CA ARG A 66 -0.52 -4.96 -7.98
C ARG A 66 -1.24 -6.10 -8.68
N TRP A 67 -2.51 -5.87 -8.99
CA TRP A 67 -3.28 -6.69 -9.91
C TRP A 67 -4.18 -5.82 -10.79
N ASP A 68 -4.50 -6.34 -11.96
CA ASP A 68 -5.36 -5.72 -12.95
C ASP A 68 -6.33 -6.80 -13.47
N THR A 69 -7.56 -6.43 -13.79
CA THR A 69 -8.59 -7.31 -14.35
C THR A 69 -8.80 -7.01 -15.83
N ALA A 70 -9.38 -7.97 -16.57
CA ALA A 70 -9.73 -7.76 -17.97
C ALA A 70 -10.85 -6.71 -18.13
N GLU A 71 -11.69 -6.51 -17.11
CA GLU A 71 -12.75 -5.50 -17.11
C GLU A 71 -12.24 -4.06 -16.90
N GLY A 72 -10.95 -3.86 -16.63
CA GLY A 72 -10.36 -2.53 -16.40
C GLY A 72 -10.40 -2.07 -14.94
N LEU A 73 -10.61 -2.98 -14.00
CA LEU A 73 -10.39 -2.73 -12.57
C LEU A 73 -8.92 -3.00 -12.22
N SER A 74 -8.32 -2.11 -11.44
CA SER A 74 -6.95 -2.24 -10.95
C SER A 74 -6.90 -1.95 -9.46
N CYS A 75 -6.05 -2.68 -8.75
CA CYS A 75 -5.68 -2.33 -7.38
C CYS A 75 -4.17 -2.51 -7.18
N TRP A 76 -3.54 -1.56 -6.49
CA TRP A 76 -2.12 -1.64 -6.21
C TRP A 76 -1.73 -0.93 -4.93
N VAL A 77 -0.57 -1.32 -4.42
CA VAL A 77 0.08 -0.69 -3.28
C VAL A 77 1.14 0.29 -3.76
N GLU A 78 1.15 1.49 -3.19
CA GLU A 78 2.24 2.46 -3.37
C GLU A 78 2.96 2.70 -2.07
N GLN A 79 4.30 2.65 -2.10
CA GLN A 79 5.15 3.02 -0.98
C GLN A 79 5.52 4.50 -1.07
N HIS A 80 5.26 5.24 0.01
CA HIS A 80 5.62 6.65 0.13
C HIS A 80 6.49 6.90 1.36
N GLU A 81 7.55 7.69 1.20
CA GLU A 81 8.37 8.16 2.32
C GLU A 81 7.76 9.45 2.88
N ILE A 82 7.42 9.44 4.17
CA ILE A 82 6.98 10.64 4.88
C ILE A 82 8.21 11.51 5.14
N ARG A 83 8.28 12.62 4.42
CA ARG A 83 9.17 13.71 4.79
C ARG A 83 8.49 14.49 5.90
N GLY A 84 9.08 14.49 7.10
CA GLY A 84 8.59 15.35 8.18
C GLY A 84 8.58 16.80 7.72
N SER A 85 7.43 17.48 7.82
CA SER A 85 7.40 18.92 7.75
C SER A 85 8.10 19.44 9.00
N GLN A 86 9.28 20.03 8.85
CA GLN A 86 9.77 20.92 9.91
C GLN A 86 8.81 22.11 9.91
N SER A 87 7.80 22.06 10.77
CA SER A 87 7.04 23.25 11.12
C SER A 87 8.03 24.16 11.84
N ALA A 88 8.53 25.18 11.15
CA ALA A 88 9.27 26.25 11.78
C ALA A 88 8.34 26.90 12.80
N ALA A 89 8.53 26.61 14.09
CA ALA A 89 7.90 27.37 15.15
C ALA A 89 8.43 28.81 15.06
N MET A 90 7.53 29.77 14.81
CA MET A 90 7.80 31.21 14.99
C MET A 90 7.60 31.60 16.45
#